data_AF-A0A5B9D6U8-F1
#
_entry.id   AF-A0A5B9D6U8-F1
#
_cell.length_a   1.000
_cell.length_b   1.000
_cell.length_c   1.000
_cell.angle_alpha   90.00
_cell.angle_beta   90.00
_cell.angle_gamma   90.00
#
_symmetry.space_group_name_H-M   'P 1'
#
loop_
_entity.id
_entity.type
_entity.pdbx_description
1 polymer ?
#
loop_
_entity_poly.entity_id
_entity_poly.type
_entity_poly.pdbx_seq_one_letter_code
_entity_poly.pdbx_strand_id
1 'polypeptide(L)'
;MISKLEAEEKLLKIFYDVKLDRYLKKTPTHANIDMFEETKDLNHLEHFYKVKDDELVIAMWANSYEHGIPFFAVNMAIDSAESWRGDPLSKYLIIYTISHMLLPLIFFFLGYIIKSKSLFGAILINLIVTGVIIYFVVLKNNWKKRVLIRYREFFDDTGISISEEKFKQYSKRLYNDFSSFNTIQCFAFFLLLLSWVIIFT
;
A
#
# COMPACT_ATOMS: atom_id res chain seq x y z
N MET A 1 1.37 7.15 29.97
CA MET A 1 2.54 6.46 29.43
C MET A 1 2.26 4.97 29.59
N ILE A 2 2.05 4.25 28.49
CA ILE A 2 1.77 2.81 28.49
C ILE A 2 3.04 2.03 28.84
N SER A 3 2.87 0.88 29.47
CA SER A 3 4.00 0.00 29.80
C SER A 3 4.49 -0.78 28.57
N LYS A 4 5.71 -1.33 28.62
CA LYS A 4 6.25 -2.22 27.58
C LYS A 4 5.32 -3.42 27.34
N LEU A 5 4.87 -4.05 28.43
CA LEU A 5 3.98 -5.22 28.39
C LEU A 5 2.63 -4.88 27.75
N GLU A 6 2.04 -3.74 28.12
CA GLU A 6 0.79 -3.26 27.49
C GLU A 6 1.00 -2.96 25.99
N ALA A 7 2.15 -2.43 25.60
CA ALA A 7 2.49 -2.18 24.21
C ALA A 7 2.62 -3.49 23.41
N GLU A 8 3.28 -4.50 23.97
CA GLU A 8 3.44 -5.83 23.37
C GLU A 8 2.10 -6.53 23.15
N GLU A 9 1.21 -6.51 24.13
CA GLU A 9 -0.15 -7.07 24.01
C GLU A 9 -0.93 -6.41 22.87
N LYS A 10 -0.86 -5.08 22.76
CA LYS A 10 -1.52 -4.31 21.69
C LYS A 10 -0.94 -4.62 20.31
N LEU A 11 0.38 -4.74 20.18
CA LEU A 11 1.05 -5.07 18.92
C LEU A 11 0.75 -6.52 18.49
N LEU A 12 0.69 -7.46 19.43
CA LEU A 12 0.30 -8.84 19.16
C LEU A 12 -1.14 -8.93 18.67
N LYS A 13 -2.07 -8.17 19.27
CA LYS A 13 -3.47 -8.08 18.82
C LYS A 13 -3.54 -7.61 17.37
N ILE A 14 -2.90 -6.48 17.05
CA ILE A 14 -2.84 -5.93 15.68
C ILE A 14 -2.29 -7.00 14.70
N PHE A 15 -1.22 -7.71 15.09
CA PHE A 15 -0.62 -8.75 14.25
C PHE A 15 -1.62 -9.87 13.91
N TYR A 16 -2.39 -10.33 14.90
CA TYR A 16 -3.44 -11.33 14.70
C TYR A 16 -4.57 -10.81 13.83
N ASP A 17 -5.05 -9.58 14.05
CA ASP A 17 -6.12 -8.97 13.26
C ASP A 17 -5.77 -8.84 11.77
N VAL A 18 -4.48 -8.72 11.43
CA VAL A 18 -3.98 -8.77 10.04
C VAL A 18 -3.87 -10.19 9.50
N LYS A 19 -3.28 -11.11 10.26
CA LYS A 19 -2.83 -12.42 9.75
C LYS A 19 -3.90 -13.51 9.84
N LEU A 20 -5.03 -13.27 10.50
CA LEU A 20 -6.17 -14.22 10.56
C LEU A 20 -6.72 -14.61 9.17
N ASP A 21 -6.38 -13.89 8.11
CA ASP A 21 -6.81 -14.18 6.74
C ASP A 21 -5.86 -15.07 5.91
N ARG A 22 -4.70 -15.52 6.43
CA ARG A 22 -3.77 -16.43 5.74
C ARG A 22 -3.11 -17.45 6.66
N TYR A 23 -2.89 -18.67 6.12
CA TYR A 23 -2.10 -19.77 6.66
C TYR A 23 -0.78 -19.32 7.34
N LEU A 24 -0.82 -19.07 8.64
CA LEU A 24 0.38 -18.87 9.45
C LEU A 24 1.06 -20.23 9.68
N LYS A 25 2.34 -20.36 9.32
CA LYS A 25 3.16 -21.53 9.67
C LYS A 25 3.55 -21.56 11.16
N LYS A 26 3.53 -20.40 11.83
CA LYS A 26 3.87 -20.22 13.25
C LYS A 26 2.93 -19.18 13.87
N THR A 27 2.42 -19.49 15.06
CA THR A 27 1.46 -18.67 15.82
C THR A 27 2.14 -18.16 17.10
N PRO A 28 2.63 -16.91 17.11
CA PRO A 28 3.32 -16.38 18.28
C PRO A 28 2.36 -16.19 19.45
N THR A 29 2.71 -16.65 20.65
CA THR A 29 1.87 -16.56 21.85
C THR A 29 2.05 -15.23 22.60
N HIS A 30 3.18 -14.57 22.38
CA HIS A 30 3.54 -13.29 22.97
C HIS A 30 4.33 -12.44 21.97
N ALA A 31 4.39 -11.13 22.21
CA ALA A 31 5.25 -10.21 21.48
C ALA A 31 6.37 -9.69 22.39
N ASN A 32 7.50 -9.36 21.79
CA ASN A 32 8.63 -8.75 22.49
C ASN A 32 9.20 -7.59 21.68
N ILE A 33 9.23 -6.41 22.31
CA ILE A 33 9.96 -5.25 21.80
C ILE A 33 11.42 -5.43 22.20
N ASP A 34 12.18 -6.11 21.36
CA ASP A 34 13.60 -6.47 21.59
C ASP A 34 14.52 -5.26 21.44
N MET A 35 14.12 -4.27 20.63
CA MET A 35 14.86 -3.02 20.45
C MET A 35 13.90 -1.84 20.41
N PHE A 36 14.11 -0.88 21.31
CA PHE A 36 13.41 0.40 21.35
C PHE A 36 14.44 1.53 21.28
N GLU A 37 14.47 2.25 20.16
CA GLU A 37 15.38 3.38 19.95
C GLU A 37 14.60 4.68 19.73
N GLU A 38 14.91 5.72 20.50
CA GLU A 38 14.30 7.03 20.28
C GLU A 38 14.86 7.67 19.00
N THR A 39 13.98 8.07 18.08
CA THR A 39 14.39 8.77 16.86
C THR A 39 14.27 10.27 17.02
N LYS A 40 15.36 10.99 16.72
CA LYS A 40 15.34 12.47 16.66
C LYS A 40 14.60 12.99 15.43
N ASP A 41 14.52 12.18 14.39
CA ASP A 41 13.78 12.51 13.19
C ASP A 41 12.43 11.82 13.22
N LEU A 42 11.39 12.61 13.51
CA LEU A 42 10.00 12.15 13.41
C LEU A 42 9.73 11.54 12.02
N ASN A 43 10.52 11.89 10.99
CA ASN A 43 10.40 11.44 9.61
C ASN A 43 10.96 10.03 9.29
N HIS A 44 11.88 9.51 10.10
CA HIS A 44 12.46 8.16 9.95
C HIS A 44 11.95 7.23 11.05
N LEU A 45 10.82 6.60 10.75
CA LEU A 45 10.19 5.60 11.61
C LEU A 45 10.10 4.32 10.80
N GLU A 46 11.08 3.45 10.98
CA GLU A 46 11.08 2.09 10.44
C GLU A 46 10.71 1.13 11.57
N HIS A 47 9.98 0.07 11.25
CA HIS A 47 9.64 -0.97 12.21
C HIS A 47 9.85 -2.30 11.52
N PHE A 48 10.59 -3.19 12.19
CA PHE A 48 10.84 -4.54 11.70
C PHE A 48 10.18 -5.53 12.64
N TYR A 49 9.49 -6.52 12.06
CA TYR A 49 8.94 -7.63 12.83
C TYR A 49 9.34 -8.96 12.21
N LYS A 50 9.60 -9.96 13.05
CA LYS A 50 9.80 -11.35 12.65
C LYS A 50 9.17 -12.28 13.67
N VAL A 51 8.68 -13.42 13.20
CA VAL A 51 8.26 -14.51 14.09
C VAL A 51 9.45 -15.43 14.31
N LYS A 52 9.93 -15.51 15.56
CA LYS A 52 10.99 -16.42 15.99
C LYS A 52 10.37 -17.37 17.00
N ASP A 53 10.36 -18.66 16.66
CA ASP A 53 9.71 -19.70 17.49
C ASP A 53 8.24 -19.37 17.81
N ASP A 54 7.91 -19.11 19.07
CA ASP A 54 6.58 -18.69 19.56
C ASP A 54 6.47 -17.20 19.91
N GLU A 55 7.45 -16.40 19.50
CA GLU A 55 7.57 -14.97 19.82
C GLU A 55 7.46 -14.09 18.57
N LEU A 56 6.66 -13.02 18.67
CA LEU A 56 6.67 -11.92 17.71
C LEU A 56 7.72 -10.89 18.15
N VAL A 57 8.90 -10.95 17.52
CA VAL A 57 10.01 -10.03 17.80
C VAL A 57 9.81 -8.75 17.01
N ILE A 58 9.79 -7.61 17.70
CA ILE A 58 9.53 -6.28 17.13
C ILE A 58 10.70 -5.35 17.47
N ALA A 59 11.22 -4.68 16.45
CA ALA A 59 12.13 -3.55 16.60
C ALA A 59 11.38 -2.24 16.32
N MET A 60 11.46 -1.29 17.25
CA MET A 60 10.72 -0.05 17.23
C MET A 60 11.65 1.15 17.38
N TRP A 61 11.69 2.00 16.36
CA TRP A 61 12.30 3.32 16.45
C TRP A 61 11.19 4.33 16.71
N ALA A 62 11.04 4.87 17.93
CA ALA A 62 9.98 5.80 18.30
C ALA A 62 10.30 6.55 19.61
N ASN A 63 9.68 7.72 19.81
CA ASN A 63 9.86 8.50 21.05
C ASN A 63 9.07 7.96 22.25
N SER A 64 8.05 7.14 22.01
CA SER A 64 7.30 6.42 23.04
C SER A 64 6.56 5.25 22.41
N TYR A 65 6.06 4.33 23.22
CA TYR A 65 5.23 3.23 22.74
C TYR A 65 3.90 3.72 22.13
N GLU A 66 3.27 4.75 22.71
CA GLU A 66 2.07 5.38 22.11
C GLU A 66 2.38 6.04 20.78
N HIS A 67 3.63 6.46 20.58
CA HIS A 67 4.07 7.00 19.31
C HIS A 67 4.37 5.88 18.30
N GLY A 68 4.90 4.73 18.72
CA GLY A 68 5.31 3.64 17.81
C GLY A 68 4.19 2.67 17.39
N ILE A 69 3.23 2.37 18.28
CA ILE A 69 2.10 1.47 17.96
C ILE A 69 1.31 1.91 16.70
N PRO A 70 0.99 3.20 16.51
CA PRO A 70 0.28 3.67 15.32
C PRO A 70 1.03 3.37 14.03
N PHE A 71 2.36 3.50 14.01
CA PHE A 71 3.17 3.19 12.82
C PHE A 71 3.19 1.70 12.52
N PHE A 72 3.27 0.86 13.55
CA PHE A 72 3.15 -0.57 13.40
C PHE A 72 1.77 -0.96 12.85
N ALA A 73 0.68 -0.42 13.43
CA ALA A 73 -0.70 -0.64 12.99
C ALA A 73 -0.92 -0.21 11.54
N VAL A 74 -0.30 0.89 11.14
CA VAL A 74 -0.25 1.38 9.78
C VAL A 74 0.39 0.37 8.81
N ASN A 75 1.58 -0.14 9.13
CA ASN A 75 2.29 -1.11 8.27
C ASN A 75 1.47 -2.41 8.15
N MET A 76 0.88 -2.81 9.26
CA MET A 76 -0.05 -3.94 9.36
C MET A 76 -1.32 -3.72 8.51
N ALA A 77 -1.86 -2.51 8.45
CA ALA A 77 -3.00 -2.16 7.59
C ALA A 77 -2.66 -2.21 6.09
N ILE A 78 -1.44 -1.83 5.71
CA ILE A 78 -0.95 -1.98 4.33
C ILE A 78 -0.85 -3.46 3.97
N ASP A 79 -0.15 -4.26 4.79
CA ASP A 79 0.00 -5.71 4.61
C ASP A 79 -1.38 -6.41 4.50
N SER A 80 -2.32 -6.03 5.36
CA SER A 80 -3.70 -6.53 5.34
C SER A 80 -4.41 -6.18 4.03
N ALA A 81 -4.30 -4.93 3.57
CA ALA A 81 -4.94 -4.46 2.35
C ALA A 81 -4.41 -5.14 1.08
N GLU A 82 -3.12 -5.51 1.03
CA GLU A 82 -2.55 -6.32 -0.07
C GLU A 82 -3.16 -7.73 -0.12
N SER A 83 -3.51 -8.26 1.05
CA SER A 83 -4.04 -9.62 1.19
C SER A 83 -5.56 -9.74 1.08
N TRP A 84 -6.29 -8.62 1.11
CA TRP A 84 -7.75 -8.58 1.08
C TRP A 84 -8.30 -9.25 -0.18
N ARG A 85 -9.00 -10.38 0.04
CA ARG A 85 -9.49 -11.32 -0.98
C ARG A 85 -10.23 -10.61 -2.12
N GLY A 86 -9.77 -10.80 -3.36
CA GLY A 86 -10.50 -10.41 -4.56
C GLY A 86 -9.69 -10.46 -5.86
N ASP A 87 -8.38 -10.19 -5.81
CA ASP A 87 -7.52 -10.16 -7.01
C ASP A 87 -6.30 -11.08 -6.83
N PRO A 88 -6.15 -12.16 -7.63
CA PRO A 88 -4.98 -13.05 -7.57
C PRO A 88 -3.64 -12.32 -7.75
N LEU A 89 -3.64 -11.21 -8.49
CA LEU A 89 -2.44 -10.45 -8.83
C LEU A 89 -2.11 -9.37 -7.79
N SER A 90 -3.04 -8.98 -6.91
CA SER A 90 -2.76 -8.00 -5.83
C SER A 90 -1.68 -8.52 -4.87
N LYS A 91 -1.52 -9.85 -4.76
CA LYS A 91 -0.46 -10.50 -4.00
C LYS A 91 0.95 -10.18 -4.51
N TYR A 92 1.06 -9.74 -5.75
CA TYR A 92 2.31 -9.38 -6.41
C TYR A 92 2.25 -7.92 -6.83
N LEU A 93 1.96 -7.02 -5.89
CA LEU A 93 1.69 -5.60 -6.16
C LEU A 93 2.76 -4.94 -7.07
N ILE A 94 4.03 -5.33 -6.94
CA ILE A 94 5.13 -4.89 -7.81
C ILE A 94 4.94 -5.39 -9.25
N ILE A 95 4.71 -6.69 -9.45
CA ILE A 95 4.47 -7.28 -10.77
C ILE A 95 3.19 -6.71 -11.36
N TYR A 96 2.13 -6.59 -10.57
CA TYR A 96 0.89 -5.92 -10.93
C TYR A 96 1.16 -4.51 -11.45
N THR A 97 1.95 -3.72 -10.73
CA THR A 97 2.28 -2.33 -11.13
C THR A 97 3.11 -2.28 -12.41
N ILE A 98 4.09 -3.17 -12.55
CA ILE A 98 4.95 -3.25 -13.74
C ILE A 98 4.16 -3.71 -14.97
N SER A 99 3.34 -4.77 -14.85
CA SER A 99 2.48 -5.24 -15.94
C SER A 99 1.55 -4.15 -16.42
N HIS A 100 0.99 -3.37 -15.51
CA HIS A 100 0.08 -2.28 -15.81
C HIS A 100 0.76 -0.97 -16.24
N MET A 101 2.10 -0.88 -16.12
CA MET A 101 2.94 0.15 -16.74
C MET A 101 3.34 -0.24 -18.18
N LEU A 102 3.70 -1.51 -18.39
CA LEU A 102 4.10 -2.02 -19.70
C LEU A 102 2.92 -2.06 -20.67
N LEU A 103 1.70 -2.35 -20.19
CA LEU A 103 0.51 -2.42 -21.03
C LEU A 103 0.24 -1.11 -21.79
N PRO A 104 0.11 0.07 -21.15
CA PRO A 104 -0.03 1.35 -21.86
C PRO A 104 1.06 1.61 -22.90
N LEU A 105 2.31 1.25 -22.61
CA LEU A 105 3.43 1.41 -23.54
C LEU A 105 3.31 0.48 -24.75
N ILE A 106 3.03 -0.81 -24.52
CA ILE A 106 2.84 -1.81 -25.59
C ILE A 106 1.68 -1.39 -26.48
N PHE A 107 0.54 -1.01 -25.89
CA PHE A 107 -0.62 -0.57 -26.66
C PHE A 107 -0.40 0.76 -27.37
N PHE A 108 0.41 1.68 -26.83
CA PHE A 108 0.82 2.89 -27.53
C PHE A 108 1.52 2.55 -28.86
N PHE A 109 2.53 1.67 -28.83
CA PHE A 109 3.21 1.22 -30.05
C PHE A 109 2.26 0.46 -30.99
N LEU A 110 1.39 -0.39 -30.44
CA LEU A 110 0.41 -1.15 -31.23
C LEU A 110 -0.57 -0.22 -31.96
N GLY A 111 -1.08 0.80 -31.27
CA GLY A 111 -1.96 1.82 -31.82
C GLY A 111 -1.29 2.62 -32.93
N TYR A 112 -0.01 2.98 -32.76
CA TYR A 112 0.78 3.65 -33.79
C TYR A 112 0.92 2.79 -35.07
N ILE A 113 1.29 1.52 -34.91
CA ILE A 113 1.44 0.59 -36.04
C ILE A 113 0.09 0.39 -36.75
N ILE A 114 -0.99 0.24 -35.99
CA ILE A 114 -2.31 -0.03 -36.56
C ILE A 114 -2.90 1.21 -37.23
N LYS A 115 -2.58 2.43 -36.75
CA LYS A 115 -2.99 3.68 -37.41
C LYS A 115 -2.55 3.71 -38.88
N SER A 116 -1.36 3.20 -39.19
CA SER A 116 -0.87 3.11 -40.57
C SER A 116 -1.74 2.25 -41.51
N LYS A 117 -2.56 1.36 -40.94
CA LYS A 117 -3.42 0.41 -41.66
C LYS A 117 -4.91 0.72 -41.52
N SER A 118 -5.36 1.22 -40.38
CA SER A 118 -6.76 1.50 -40.08
C SER A 118 -6.90 2.55 -38.98
N LEU A 119 -7.48 3.69 -39.33
CA LEU A 119 -7.83 4.74 -38.37
C LEU A 119 -8.83 4.22 -37.32
N PHE A 120 -9.84 3.47 -37.77
CA PHE A 120 -10.85 2.89 -36.89
C PHE A 120 -10.24 1.90 -35.88
N GLY A 121 -9.30 1.04 -36.34
CA GLY A 121 -8.59 0.12 -35.47
C GLY A 121 -7.74 0.84 -34.40
N ALA A 122 -7.09 1.95 -34.77
CA ALA A 122 -6.31 2.76 -33.84
C ALA A 122 -7.21 3.43 -32.78
N ILE A 123 -8.37 3.96 -33.17
CA ILE A 123 -9.35 4.55 -32.24
C ILE A 123 -9.84 3.50 -31.24
N LEU A 124 -10.17 2.29 -31.72
CA LEU A 124 -10.65 1.21 -30.86
C LEU A 124 -9.59 0.82 -29.81
N ILE A 125 -8.32 0.71 -30.20
CA ILE A 125 -7.22 0.42 -29.28
C ILE A 125 -7.07 1.53 -28.24
N ASN A 126 -7.10 2.80 -28.64
CA ASN A 126 -6.97 3.91 -27.71
C ASN A 126 -8.12 3.96 -26.68
N LEU A 127 -9.34 3.61 -27.08
CA LEU A 127 -10.47 3.48 -26.15
C LEU A 127 -10.22 2.37 -25.11
N ILE A 128 -9.72 1.21 -25.54
CA ILE A 128 -9.38 0.10 -24.63
C ILE A 128 -8.31 0.53 -23.62
N VAL A 129 -7.23 1.17 -24.09
CA VAL A 129 -6.15 1.67 -23.22
C VAL A 129 -6.65 2.70 -22.22
N THR A 130 -7.53 3.61 -22.67
CA THR A 130 -8.15 4.60 -21.80
C THR A 130 -8.95 3.93 -20.69
N GLY A 131 -9.77 2.93 -21.03
CA GLY A 131 -10.53 2.16 -20.05
C GLY A 131 -9.63 1.45 -19.03
N VAL A 132 -8.53 0.88 -19.50
CA VAL A 132 -7.50 0.24 -18.66
C VAL A 132 -6.85 1.24 -17.69
N ILE A 133 -6.49 2.45 -18.14
CA ILE A 133 -5.93 3.50 -17.27
C ILE A 133 -6.96 3.97 -16.22
N ILE A 134 -8.22 4.20 -16.62
CA ILE A 134 -9.29 4.58 -15.69
C ILE A 134 -9.47 3.51 -14.61
N TYR A 135 -9.48 2.23 -15.02
CA TYR A 135 -9.56 1.11 -14.09
C TYR A 135 -8.44 1.16 -13.03
N PHE A 136 -7.20 1.48 -13.39
CA PHE A 136 -6.11 1.64 -12.39
C PHE A 136 -6.34 2.78 -11.43
N VAL A 137 -6.82 3.92 -11.91
CA VAL A 137 -7.10 5.07 -11.04
C VAL A 137 -8.15 4.69 -10.00
N VAL A 138 -9.23 4.03 -10.42
CA VAL A 138 -10.29 3.55 -9.53
C VAL A 138 -9.76 2.53 -8.54
N LEU A 139 -8.99 1.54 -9.01
CA LEU A 139 -8.42 0.51 -8.15
C LEU A 139 -7.49 1.10 -7.09
N LYS A 140 -6.60 2.02 -7.48
CA LYS A 140 -5.70 2.74 -6.55
C LYS A 140 -6.49 3.48 -5.48
N ASN A 141 -7.54 4.22 -5.87
CA ASN A 141 -8.38 4.94 -4.92
C ASN A 141 -9.10 3.99 -3.96
N ASN A 142 -9.61 2.87 -4.45
CA ASN A 142 -10.26 1.85 -3.62
C ASN A 142 -9.27 1.19 -2.66
N TRP A 143 -8.06 0.89 -3.10
CA TRP A 143 -7.00 0.36 -2.24
C TRP A 143 -6.64 1.34 -1.12
N LYS A 144 -6.43 2.62 -1.44
CA LYS A 144 -6.18 3.66 -0.43
C LYS A 144 -7.30 3.77 0.59
N LYS A 145 -8.56 3.75 0.15
CA LYS A 145 -9.72 3.75 1.04
C LYS A 145 -9.72 2.54 1.97
N ARG A 146 -9.35 1.36 1.48
CA ARG A 146 -9.27 0.13 2.30
C ARG A 146 -8.16 0.21 3.35
N VAL A 147 -6.97 0.69 2.99
CA VAL A 147 -5.87 0.90 3.95
C VAL A 147 -6.32 1.84 5.07
N LEU A 148 -7.03 2.93 4.75
CA LEU A 148 -7.56 3.85 5.78
C LEU A 148 -8.58 3.19 6.70
N ILE A 149 -9.49 2.39 6.15
CA ILE A 149 -10.50 1.68 6.93
C ILE A 149 -9.81 0.69 7.88
N ARG A 150 -8.91 -0.15 7.37
CA ARG A 150 -8.14 -1.11 8.19
C ARG A 150 -7.30 -0.43 9.25
N TYR A 151 -6.63 0.67 8.89
CA TYR A 151 -5.84 1.42 9.85
C TYR A 151 -6.71 1.98 10.98
N ARG A 152 -7.91 2.49 10.66
CA ARG A 152 -8.86 2.95 11.68
C ARG A 152 -9.35 1.80 12.57
N GLU A 153 -9.72 0.66 12.00
CA GLU A 153 -10.13 -0.54 12.74
C GLU A 153 -9.05 -0.99 13.73
N PHE A 154 -7.81 -1.19 13.26
CA PHE A 154 -6.70 -1.59 14.13
C PHE A 154 -6.39 -0.58 15.21
N PHE A 155 -6.57 0.71 14.90
CA PHE A 155 -6.34 1.76 15.88
C PHE A 155 -7.42 1.79 16.97
N ASP A 156 -8.69 1.73 16.59
CA ASP A 156 -9.83 1.64 17.51
C ASP A 156 -9.68 0.41 18.44
N ASP A 157 -9.19 -0.70 17.89
CA ASP A 157 -8.94 -1.95 18.61
C ASP A 157 -7.81 -1.89 19.65
N THR A 158 -6.90 -0.92 19.55
CA THR A 158 -5.77 -0.76 20.49
C THR A 158 -6.12 0.05 21.73
N GLY A 159 -7.28 0.74 21.74
CA GLY A 159 -7.68 1.64 22.83
C GLY A 159 -6.76 2.86 23.01
N ILE A 160 -5.88 3.14 22.04
CA ILE A 160 -5.06 4.36 22.02
C ILE A 160 -5.91 5.47 21.43
N SER A 161 -5.88 6.67 22.03
CA SER A 161 -6.56 7.84 21.47
C SER A 161 -5.55 8.72 20.75
N ILE A 162 -5.71 8.89 19.44
CA ILE A 162 -4.91 9.80 18.62
C ILE A 162 -5.85 10.82 17.98
N SER A 163 -5.40 12.07 17.93
CA SER A 163 -6.16 13.11 17.24
C SER A 163 -6.26 12.82 15.75
N GLU A 164 -7.39 13.20 15.15
CA GLU A 164 -7.62 13.04 13.70
C GLU A 164 -6.49 13.68 12.85
N GLU A 165 -5.88 14.76 13.34
CA GLU A 165 -4.71 15.40 12.69
C GLU A 165 -3.47 14.51 12.69
N LYS A 166 -3.13 13.87 13.81
CA LYS A 166 -2.01 12.94 13.90
C LYS A 166 -2.28 11.67 13.09
N PHE A 167 -3.52 11.16 13.12
CA PHE A 167 -3.96 10.05 12.28
C PHE A 167 -3.77 10.36 10.79
N LYS A 168 -4.17 11.57 10.35
CA LYS A 168 -3.93 12.06 8.99
C LYS A 168 -2.44 12.21 8.69
N GLN A 169 -1.62 12.67 9.64
CA GLN A 169 -0.18 12.80 9.45
C GLN A 169 0.51 11.44 9.24
N TYR A 170 0.19 10.44 10.07
CA TYR A 170 0.72 9.09 9.94
C TYR A 170 0.28 8.43 8.64
N SER A 171 -1.00 8.56 8.29
CA SER A 171 -1.50 8.05 7.01
C SER A 171 -0.92 8.79 5.80
N LYS A 172 -0.65 10.10 5.89
CA LYS A 172 -0.08 10.90 4.79
C LYS A 172 1.32 10.45 4.39
N ARG A 173 2.18 10.10 5.35
CA ARG A 173 3.54 9.63 5.06
C ARG A 173 3.57 8.27 4.37
N LEU A 174 2.59 7.41 4.63
CA LEU A 174 2.38 6.17 3.86
C LEU A 174 2.04 6.39 2.39
N TYR A 175 1.45 7.54 2.06
CA TYR A 175 1.12 7.86 0.67
C TYR A 175 2.30 8.46 -0.10
N ASN A 176 3.39 8.86 0.58
CA ASN A 176 4.57 9.41 -0.08
C ASN A 176 5.48 8.32 -0.67
N ASP A 177 5.49 7.10 -0.14
CA ASP A 177 6.19 5.95 -0.75
C ASP A 177 5.58 5.52 -2.09
N PHE A 178 4.35 5.97 -2.39
CA PHE A 178 3.72 5.86 -3.71
C PHE A 178 4.14 6.97 -4.68
N SER A 179 5.19 7.73 -4.37
CA SER A 179 5.85 8.68 -5.28
C SER A 179 6.11 8.05 -6.65
N SER A 180 6.67 6.83 -6.66
CA SER A 180 6.89 6.04 -7.88
C SER A 180 5.60 5.79 -8.66
N PHE A 181 4.52 5.39 -7.97
CA PHE A 181 3.21 5.19 -8.59
C PHE A 181 2.57 6.46 -9.16
N ASN A 182 2.74 7.62 -8.49
CA ASN A 182 2.25 8.90 -9.03
C ASN A 182 3.01 9.28 -10.30
N THR A 183 4.34 9.16 -10.28
CA THR A 183 5.18 9.41 -11.46
C THR A 183 4.82 8.48 -12.62
N ILE A 184 4.59 7.20 -12.33
CA ILE A 184 4.18 6.20 -13.33
C ILE A 184 2.78 6.51 -13.89
N GLN A 185 1.83 6.93 -13.05
CA GLN A 185 0.52 7.36 -13.53
C GLN A 185 0.61 8.59 -14.45
N CYS A 186 1.41 9.59 -14.07
CA CYS A 186 1.65 10.75 -14.94
C CYS A 186 2.24 10.34 -16.28
N PHE A 187 3.17 9.38 -16.30
CA PHE A 187 3.75 8.84 -17.53
C PHE A 187 2.73 8.10 -18.39
N ALA A 188 1.87 7.26 -17.80
CA ALA A 188 0.80 6.58 -18.53
C ALA A 188 -0.23 7.56 -19.12
N PHE A 189 -0.60 8.60 -18.36
CA PHE A 189 -1.45 9.68 -18.86
C PHE A 189 -0.80 10.45 -20.01
N PHE A 190 0.50 10.73 -19.91
CA PHE A 190 1.25 11.38 -20.97
C PHE A 190 1.27 10.54 -22.26
N LEU A 191 1.54 9.24 -22.16
CA LEU A 191 1.48 8.32 -23.31
C LEU A 191 0.08 8.28 -23.94
N LEU A 192 -0.97 8.30 -23.13
CA LEU A 192 -2.35 8.36 -23.61
C LEU A 192 -2.66 9.68 -24.35
N LEU A 193 -2.21 10.82 -23.82
CA LEU A 193 -2.38 12.10 -24.51
C LEU A 193 -1.65 12.10 -25.86
N LEU A 194 -0.41 11.62 -25.89
CA LEU A 194 0.35 11.47 -27.13
C LEU A 194 -0.35 10.54 -28.12
N SER A 195 -0.90 9.41 -27.67
CA SER A 195 -1.57 8.47 -28.57
C SER A 195 -2.80 9.10 -29.22
N TRP A 196 -3.57 9.90 -28.49
CA TRP A 196 -4.73 10.62 -29.03
C TRP A 196 -4.31 11.71 -30.02
N VAL A 197 -3.27 12.51 -29.70
CA VAL A 197 -2.73 13.53 -30.61
C VAL A 197 -2.26 12.90 -31.91
N ILE A 198 -1.56 11.77 -31.83
CA ILE A 198 -1.08 11.05 -33.01
C ILE A 198 -2.26 10.56 -33.85
N ILE A 199 -3.36 10.07 -33.28
CA ILE A 199 -4.50 9.61 -34.09
C ILE A 199 -5.10 10.73 -34.94
N PHE A 200 -5.15 11.95 -34.40
CA PHE A 200 -5.81 13.10 -35.04
C PHE A 200 -4.87 14.01 -35.84
N THR A 201 -3.60 13.65 -35.96
CA THR A 201 -2.61 14.27 -36.87
C THR A 201 -2.38 13.42 -38.10
#